data_AF-A0A024TW51-F1
#
_entry.id   AF-A0A024TW51-F1
#
_cell.length_a   1.000
_cell.length_b   1.000
_cell.length_c   1.000
_cell.angle_alpha   90.00
_cell.angle_beta   90.00
_cell.angle_gamma   90.00
#
_symmetry.space_group_name_H-M   'P 1'
#
loop_
_entity.id
_entity.type
_entity.pdbx_description
1 polymer ?
#
loop_
_entity_poly.entity_id
_entity_poly.type
_entity_poly.pdbx_seq_one_letter_code
_entity_poly.pdbx_strand_id
1 'polypeptide(L)' 'MREYNQYLEQVAALQTTTTKPLVMPVSDCIDYYTKKRIAMWELDKPADSVTEAEWVGWMRLGYDVLPSDLDAIRARLR' A
#
# COMPACT_ATOMS: atom_id res chain seq x y z
N MET A 1 3.69 8.98 0.36
CA MET A 1 2.28 9.12 0.81
C MET A 1 1.58 10.43 0.44
N ARG A 2 2.22 11.61 0.50
CA ARG A 2 1.53 12.89 0.22
C ARG A 2 0.82 12.93 -1.14
N GLU A 3 1.50 12.53 -2.21
CA GLU A 3 0.94 12.49 -3.57
C GLU A 3 -0.19 11.47 -3.71
N TYR A 4 -0.07 10.29 -3.08
CA TYR A 4 -1.14 9.29 -3.05
C TYR A 4 -2.40 9.81 -2.34
N ASN A 5 -2.24 10.53 -1.21
CA ASN A 5 -3.38 11.14 -0.52
C ASN A 5 -4.03 12.24 -1.37
N GLN A 6 -3.24 13.07 -2.05
CA GLN A 6 -3.75 14.07 -2.99
C GLN A 6 -4.50 13.42 -4.17
N TYR A 7 -3.98 12.32 -4.71
CA TYR A 7 -4.67 11.53 -5.72
C TYR A 7 -6.02 11.01 -5.19
N LEU A 8 -6.06 10.46 -3.97
CA LEU A 8 -7.31 10.01 -3.36
C LEU A 8 -8.33 11.14 -3.21
N GLU A 9 -7.90 12.33 -2.77
CA GLU A 9 -8.76 13.51 -2.66
C GLU A 9 -9.30 13.96 -4.02
N GLN A 10 -8.44 14.01 -5.05
CA GLN A 10 -8.84 14.34 -6.41
C GLN A 10 -9.83 13.34 -6.99
N VAL A 11 -9.59 12.04 -6.79
CA VAL A 11 -10.50 10.99 -7.26
C VAL A 11 -11.82 11.03 -6.51
N ALA A 12 -11.80 11.26 -5.19
CA ALA A 12 -13.01 11.42 -4.40
C ALA A 12 -13.87 12.60 -4.88
N ALA A 13 -13.25 13.71 -5.28
CA ALA A 13 -13.96 14.86 -5.86
C ALA A 13 -14.64 14.54 -7.20
N LEU A 14 -14.17 13.52 -7.93
CA LEU A 14 -14.75 13.06 -9.19
C LEU A 14 -15.83 11.98 -9.01
N GLN A 15 -16.04 11.48 -7.78
CA GLN A 15 -17.09 10.51 -7.49
C GLN A 15 -18.46 11.21 -7.48
N THR A 16 -19.42 10.64 -8.20
CA THR A 16 -20.83 11.03 -8.13
C THR A 16 -21.63 9.88 -7.55
N THR A 17 -22.87 10.12 -7.13
CA THR A 17 -23.78 9.09 -6.60
C THR A 17 -23.98 7.91 -7.56
N THR A 18 -23.68 8.08 -8.84
CA THR A 18 -23.83 7.07 -9.91
C THR A 18 -22.51 6.51 -10.43
N THR A 19 -21.34 7.05 -10.07
CA THR A 19 -20.04 6.52 -10.52
C THR A 19 -19.43 5.58 -9.49
N LYS A 20 -19.02 4.39 -9.95
CA LYS A 20 -18.21 3.45 -9.15
C LYS A 20 -16.88 4.14 -8.74
N PRO A 21 -16.26 3.78 -7.60
CA PRO A 21 -14.95 4.31 -7.22
C PRO A 21 -13.94 4.15 -8.37
N LEU A 22 -13.43 5.29 -8.83
CA LEU A 22 -12.36 5.38 -9.84
C LEU A 22 -10.97 5.07 -9.23
N VAL A 23 -10.91 4.79 -7.92
CA VAL A 23 -9.67 4.49 -7.20
C VAL A 23 -9.21 3.09 -7.60
N MET A 24 -7.99 2.99 -8.11
CA MET A 24 -7.33 1.72 -8.32
C MET A 24 -6.91 1.13 -6.96
N PRO A 25 -7.34 -0.09 -6.62
CA PRO A 25 -6.91 -0.75 -5.38
C PRO A 25 -5.38 -0.92 -5.36
N VAL A 26 -4.76 -0.68 -4.21
CA VAL A 26 -3.32 -0.93 -3.98
C VAL A 26 -2.99 -2.38 -4.28
N SER A 27 -3.90 -3.32 -3.98
CA SER A 27 -3.74 -4.73 -4.33
C SER A 27 -3.58 -4.99 -5.83
N ASP A 28 -4.10 -4.12 -6.69
CA ASP A 28 -4.07 -4.28 -8.14
C ASP A 28 -2.85 -3.61 -8.76
N CYS A 29 -2.21 -2.68 -8.02
CA CYS A 29 -0.92 -2.08 -8.39
C CYS A 29 0.29 -3.00 -8.12
N ILE A 30 0.11 -4.09 -7.38
CA ILE A 30 1.18 -5.02 -6.99
C ILE A 30 1.06 -6.29 -7.84
N ASP A 31 2.16 -6.73 -8.45
CA ASP A 31 2.16 -7.96 -9.24
C ASP A 31 1.79 -9.18 -8.39
N TYR A 32 1.19 -10.19 -9.02
CA TYR A 32 0.60 -11.34 -8.34
C TYR A 32 1.57 -12.05 -7.39
N TYR A 33 2.82 -12.26 -7.80
CA TYR A 33 3.79 -13.00 -6.99
C TYR A 33 4.28 -12.16 -5.82
N THR A 34 4.55 -10.88 -6.03
CA THR A 34 4.94 -9.94 -4.97
C THR A 34 3.81 -9.79 -3.97
N LYS A 35 2.57 -9.62 -4.43
CA LYS A 35 1.38 -9.55 -3.57
C LYS A 35 1.26 -10.79 -2.68
N LYS A 36 1.45 -11.99 -3.25
CA LYS A 36 1.40 -13.24 -2.47
C LYS A 36 2.50 -13.32 -1.41
N ARG A 37 3.72 -12.85 -1.72
CA ARG A 37 4.82 -12.83 -0.74
C ARG A 37 4.56 -11.82 0.36
N ILE A 38 4.15 -10.59 0.04
CA ILE A 38 3.84 -9.57 1.04
C ILE A 38 2.73 -10.06 1.98
N ALA A 39 1.62 -10.58 1.44
CA ALA A 39 0.53 -11.09 2.25
C ALA A 39 0.99 -12.16 3.26
N MET A 40 1.82 -13.10 2.80
CA MET A 40 2.29 -14.21 3.63
C MET A 40 3.37 -13.78 4.65
N TRP A 41 4.29 -12.89 4.28
CA TRP A 41 5.45 -12.57 5.12
C TRP A 41 5.22 -11.34 6.02
N GLU A 42 4.49 -10.35 5.53
CA GLU A 42 4.29 -9.07 6.22
C GLU A 42 2.93 -8.98 6.92
N LEU A 43 1.92 -9.69 6.41
CA LEU A 43 0.54 -9.61 6.90
C LEU A 43 0.02 -10.92 7.52
N ASP A 44 0.83 -11.99 7.50
CA ASP A 44 0.50 -13.33 8.00
C ASP A 44 -0.86 -13.86 7.51
N LYS A 45 -1.16 -13.61 6.23
CA LYS A 45 -2.47 -13.90 5.62
C LYS A 45 -2.35 -14.46 4.20
N PRO A 46 -3.30 -15.31 3.76
CA PRO A 46 -3.50 -15.57 2.33
C PRO A 46 -3.81 -14.26 1.58
N ALA A 47 -3.22 -14.09 0.39
CA ALA A 47 -3.38 -12.87 -0.42
C ALA A 47 -4.85 -12.49 -0.70
N ASP A 48 -5.70 -13.49 -0.94
CA ASP A 48 -7.13 -13.29 -1.24
C ASP A 48 -7.95 -12.89 0.01
N SER A 49 -7.37 -13.00 1.20
CA SER A 49 -8.01 -12.62 2.46
C SER A 49 -7.57 -11.24 2.98
N VAL A 50 -6.56 -10.63 2.36
CA VAL A 50 -6.08 -9.29 2.74
C VAL A 50 -7.01 -8.23 2.17
N THR A 51 -7.56 -7.40 3.06
CA THR A 51 -8.45 -6.31 2.68
C THR A 51 -7.69 -5.14 2.07
N GLU A 52 -8.36 -4.33 1.26
CA GLU A 52 -7.75 -3.11 0.68
C GLU A 52 -7.24 -2.14 1.76
N ALA A 53 -7.93 -2.04 2.90
CA ALA A 53 -7.47 -1.22 4.02
C ALA A 53 -6.13 -1.71 4.60
N GLU A 54 -5.91 -3.02 4.64
CA GLU A 54 -4.65 -3.61 5.09
C GLU A 54 -3.53 -3.40 4.07
N TRP A 55 -3.83 -3.49 2.77
CA TRP A 55 -2.88 -3.14 1.71
C TRP A 55 -2.43 -1.68 1.79
N VAL A 56 -3.38 -0.76 1.98
CA VAL A 56 -3.10 0.67 2.19
C VAL A 56 -2.31 0.90 3.48
N GLY A 57 -2.66 0.20 4.56
CA GLY A 57 -1.94 0.27 5.83
C GLY A 57 -0.48 -0.19 5.70
N TRP A 58 -0.25 -1.34 5.06
CA TRP A 58 1.09 -1.85 4.78
C TRP A 58 1.91 -0.89 3.93
N MET A 59 1.34 -0.34 2.85
CA MET A 59 2.04 0.61 1.99
C MET A 59 2.48 1.85 2.78
N ARG A 60 1.63 2.34 3.70
CA ARG A 60 1.93 3.49 4.56
C ARG A 60 3.10 3.23 5.49
N LEU A 61 3.19 2.03 6.09
CA LEU A 61 4.33 1.65 6.95
C LEU A 61 5.67 1.79 6.21
N GLY A 62 5.73 1.41 4.93
CA GLY A 62 6.95 1.55 4.12
C GLY A 62 7.40 2.99 3.88
N TYR A 63 6.50 3.98 4.01
CA TYR A 63 6.81 5.40 3.89
C TYR A 63 7.11 6.09 5.22
N ASP A 64 6.68 5.51 6.35
CA ASP A 64 7.02 6.00 7.69
C ASP A 64 8.46 5.62 8.10
N VAL A 65 9.09 4.71 7.36
CA VAL A 65 10.54 4.45 7.43
C VAL A 65 11.28 5.68 6.93
N LEU A 66 11.85 6.46 7.86
CA LEU A 66 12.66 7.62 7.51
C LEU A 66 13.93 7.13 6.77
N PRO A 67 14.55 7.97 5.91
CA PRO A 67 15.84 7.64 5.30
C PRO A 67 16.91 7.18 6.31
N SER A 68 16.85 7.71 7.54
CA SER A 68 17.66 7.31 8.71
C SER A 68 17.53 5.82 9.06
N ASP A 69 16.33 5.26 8.95
CA ASP A 69 16.06 3.87 9.33
C ASP A 69 16.61 2.89 8.30
N LEU A 70 16.64 3.27 7.03
CA LEU A 70 17.30 2.51 5.96
C LEU A 70 18.82 2.44 6.17
N ASP A 71 19.45 3.53 6.60
CA ASP A 71 20.87 3.56 6.93
C ASP A 71 21.19 2.69 8.15
N ALA A 72 20.33 2.71 9.17
CA ALA A 72 20.46 1.84 10.35
C ALA A 72 20.29 0.35 10.00
N ILE A 73 19.34 0.00 9.12
CA ILE A 73 19.16 -1.37 8.63
C ILE A 73 20.38 -1.83 7.82
N ARG A 74 20.89 -0.98 6.92
CA ARG A 74 22.12 -1.27 6.14
C ARG A 74 23.35 -1.46 7.02
N ALA A 75 23.50 -0.66 8.08
CA ALA A 75 24.61 -0.79 9.03
C ALA A 75 24.58 -2.12 9.80
N ARG A 76 23.38 -2.66 10.09
CA ARG A 76 23.20 -3.95 10.79
C ARG A 76 23.39 -5.17 9.88
N LEU A 77 23.30 -4.98 8.57
CA LEU A 77 23.49 -6.04 7.57
C LEU A 77 24.95 -6.16 7.10
N ARG A 78 25.85 -5.32 7.61
CA ARG A 78 27.31 -5.40 7.39
C ARG A 78 28.01 -6.18 8.50
#